data_AF-A0A7M2C890-F1
#
_entry.id   AF-A0A7M2C890-F1
#
_cell.length_a   1.000
_cell.length_b   1.000
_cell.length_c   1.000
_cell.angle_alpha   90.00
_cell.angle_beta   90.00
_cell.angle_gamma   90.00
#
_symmetry.space_group_name_H-M   'P 1'
#
loop_
_entity.id
_entity.type
_entity.pdbx_description
1 polymer ?
#
loop_
_entity_poly.entity_id
_entity_poly.type
_entity_poly.pdbx_seq_one_letter_code
_entity_poly.pdbx_strand_id
1 'polypeptide(L)'
;MTELNIEYGPDQLSSDELLNLLHQIVGGRGSDSISWIGAEDGVLLEDIYGPKPTLEEFKARITAEQAFVDEKLRSEEPVFVNTASGARRIHKPSCHHVRHTLDRVECWSFVLSGYARLRPETIRGVYRLPDILTRAEVEALNSYAACQVCAPTLDHPRKRHILNSGPMKALSFGPSHMGREVATPEGEWLGTLVSHQRIVTAEGVRSVTTTTERVIEGDGTEKYTVAPKAD
;
A
#
# COMPACT_ATOMS: atom_id res chain seq x y z
N MET A 1 15.38 -15.63 26.90
CA MET A 1 15.23 -14.27 26.36
C MET A 1 16.59 -13.91 25.81
N THR A 2 16.72 -13.77 24.50
CA THR A 2 18.01 -13.55 23.85
C THR A 2 18.10 -12.06 23.52
N GLU A 3 18.97 -11.33 24.21
CA GLU A 3 19.25 -9.93 23.90
C GLU A 3 20.16 -9.87 22.67
N LEU A 4 19.81 -9.00 21.72
CA LEU A 4 20.61 -8.71 20.53
C LEU A 4 21.11 -7.27 20.66
N ASN A 5 22.41 -7.12 20.96
CA ASN A 5 23.06 -5.80 20.98
C ASN A 5 23.69 -5.56 19.61
N ILE A 6 23.22 -4.52 18.92
CA ILE A 6 23.79 -4.08 17.64
C ILE A 6 24.55 -2.78 17.89
N GLU A 7 25.88 -2.83 17.85
CA GLU A 7 26.73 -1.65 17.85
C GLU A 7 26.95 -1.20 16.39
N TYR A 8 26.61 0.04 16.06
CA TYR A 8 26.90 0.63 14.76
C TYR A 8 27.29 2.10 14.90
N GLY A 9 28.13 2.59 13.98
CA GLY A 9 28.47 4.01 13.88
C GLY A 9 27.48 4.74 12.95
N PRO A 10 27.04 5.98 13.27
CA PRO A 10 26.13 6.76 12.42
C PRO A 10 26.72 7.06 11.02
N ASP A 11 28.03 6.93 10.85
CA ASP A 11 28.74 7.12 9.59
C ASP A 11 28.72 5.87 8.69
N GLN A 12 28.26 4.73 9.22
CA GLN A 12 28.35 3.42 8.57
C GLN A 12 27.00 2.91 8.03
N LEU A 13 25.89 3.32 8.63
CA LEU A 13 24.54 2.94 8.24
C LEU A 13 23.62 4.14 8.39
N SER A 14 22.93 4.50 7.31
CA SER A 14 21.84 5.49 7.39
C SER A 14 20.66 4.94 8.19
N SER A 15 19.85 5.83 8.75
CA SER A 15 18.65 5.46 9.53
C SER A 15 17.69 4.57 8.73
N ASP A 16 17.60 4.78 7.41
CA ASP A 16 16.78 3.97 6.50
C ASP A 16 17.33 2.55 6.33
N GLU A 17 18.66 2.39 6.25
CA GLU A 17 19.30 1.08 6.15
C GLU A 17 19.17 0.28 7.45
N LEU A 18 19.29 0.95 8.59
CA LEU A 18 19.07 0.33 9.90
C LEU A 18 17.62 -0.13 10.11
N LEU A 19 16.64 0.71 9.71
CA LEU A 19 15.24 0.34 9.73
C LEU A 19 14.96 -0.88 8.86
N ASN A 20 15.48 -0.89 7.63
CA ASN A 20 15.34 -2.02 6.72
C ASN A 20 15.97 -3.30 7.31
N LEU A 21 17.14 -3.19 7.95
CA LEU A 21 17.80 -4.30 8.61
C LEU A 21 16.96 -4.85 9.77
N LEU A 22 16.41 -3.97 10.61
CA LEU A 22 15.51 -4.35 11.71
C LEU A 22 14.23 -5.02 11.20
N HIS A 23 13.64 -4.52 10.12
CA HIS A 23 12.49 -5.15 9.46
C HIS A 23 12.81 -6.55 8.92
N GLN A 24 14.02 -6.77 8.42
CA GLN A 24 14.49 -8.08 7.94
C GLN A 24 14.74 -9.06 9.10
N ILE A 25 15.38 -8.61 10.18
CA ILE A 25 15.74 -9.44 11.35
C ILE A 25 14.50 -9.88 12.14
N VAL A 26 13.53 -8.97 12.33
CA VAL A 26 12.28 -9.25 13.07
C VAL A 26 11.30 -10.09 12.23
N GLY A 27 11.67 -10.41 10.99
CA GLY A 27 10.99 -11.40 10.16
C GLY A 27 9.63 -10.93 9.68
N GLY A 28 9.59 -9.86 8.87
CA GLY A 28 8.54 -9.61 7.86
C GLY A 28 7.08 -9.64 8.32
N ARG A 29 6.80 -9.61 9.63
CA ARG A 29 5.47 -9.36 10.16
C ARG A 29 5.27 -7.86 10.12
N GLY A 30 4.07 -7.46 9.69
CA GLY A 30 3.74 -6.08 9.34
C GLY A 30 4.13 -5.08 10.42
N SER A 31 4.10 -3.81 10.04
CA SER A 31 4.36 -2.61 10.88
C SER A 31 3.85 -2.66 12.32
N ASP A 32 2.89 -3.54 12.61
CA ASP A 32 2.26 -3.74 13.92
C ASP A 32 3.05 -4.64 14.89
N SER A 33 4.11 -5.35 14.46
CA SER A 33 4.88 -6.25 15.36
C SER A 33 6.18 -5.66 15.93
N ILE A 34 6.60 -4.47 15.50
CA ILE A 34 7.80 -3.79 16.04
C ILE A 34 7.49 -3.10 17.38
N SER A 35 6.22 -3.03 17.80
CA SER A 35 5.79 -2.42 19.05
C SER A 35 6.23 -3.17 20.33
N TRP A 36 6.94 -4.30 20.22
CA TRP A 36 7.30 -5.16 21.34
C TRP A 36 8.80 -5.36 21.56
N ILE A 37 9.67 -4.69 20.79
CA ILE A 37 11.08 -4.60 21.18
C ILE A 37 11.11 -3.61 22.34
N GLY A 38 11.31 -4.13 23.56
CA GLY A 38 11.23 -3.42 24.83
C GLY A 38 12.00 -2.11 24.83
N ALA A 39 11.34 -1.03 24.43
CA ALA A 39 11.81 0.33 24.60
C ALA A 39 11.37 0.81 25.99
N GLU A 40 11.78 0.10 27.04
CA GLU A 40 11.73 0.68 28.39
C GLU A 40 12.68 1.88 28.49
N ASP A 41 13.71 1.94 27.62
CA ASP A 41 14.77 2.96 27.74
C ASP A 41 14.82 4.01 26.63
N GLY A 42 13.86 4.10 25.70
CA GLY A 42 13.72 5.26 24.80
C GLY A 42 14.86 5.57 23.80
N VAL A 43 16.06 4.98 23.97
CA VAL A 43 17.28 5.29 23.22
C VAL A 43 17.18 4.82 21.77
N LEU A 44 16.72 3.60 21.53
CA LEU A 44 16.54 3.03 20.18
C LEU A 44 15.53 3.80 19.31
N LEU A 45 14.58 4.52 19.91
CA LEU A 45 13.60 5.29 19.16
C LEU A 45 14.17 6.65 18.71
N GLU A 46 15.08 7.25 19.48
CA GLU A 46 15.66 8.57 19.16
C GLU A 46 16.75 8.48 18.09
N ASP A 47 17.55 7.42 18.08
CA ASP A 47 18.57 7.22 17.04
C ASP A 47 17.95 6.86 15.67
N ILE A 48 16.79 6.20 15.67
CA ILE A 48 16.10 5.78 14.44
C ILE A 48 15.15 6.86 13.93
N TYR A 49 14.45 7.57 14.83
CA TYR A 49 13.39 8.52 14.46
C TYR A 49 13.74 9.98 14.73
N GLY A 50 14.96 10.25 15.18
CA GLY A 50 15.38 11.56 15.64
C GLY A 50 14.74 11.94 16.98
N PRO A 51 15.03 13.14 17.48
CA PRO A 51 14.47 13.62 18.74
C PRO A 51 12.94 13.62 18.67
N LYS A 52 12.29 13.19 19.76
CA LYS A 52 10.83 13.25 19.86
C LYS A 52 10.38 14.72 19.70
N PRO A 53 9.44 15.02 18.77
CA PRO A 53 8.95 16.37 18.61
C PRO A 53 8.29 16.83 19.92
N THR A 54 8.62 18.04 20.33
CA THR A 54 7.96 18.70 21.45
C THR A 54 6.47 18.90 21.15
N LEU A 55 5.67 19.10 22.21
CA LEU A 55 4.24 19.39 22.05
C LEU A 55 4.01 20.66 21.21
N GLU A 56 4.88 21.67 21.34
CA GLU A 56 4.78 22.91 20.58
C GLU A 56 5.11 22.71 19.09
N GLU A 57 6.14 21.92 18.76
CA GLU A 57 6.43 21.54 17.37
C GLU A 57 5.27 20.72 16.77
N PHE A 58 4.65 19.85 17.56
CA PHE A 58 3.49 19.07 17.13
C PHE A 58 2.26 19.96 16.86
N LYS A 59 1.98 20.93 17.73
CA LYS A 59 0.92 21.93 17.52
C LYS A 59 1.17 22.77 16.27
N ALA A 60 2.41 23.23 16.09
CA ALA A 60 2.81 23.99 14.92
C ALA A 60 2.60 23.18 13.64
N ARG A 61 2.96 21.88 13.66
CA ARG A 61 2.71 20.97 12.55
C ARG A 61 1.23 20.80 12.23
N ILE A 62 0.37 20.56 13.23
CA ILE A 62 -1.09 20.45 13.02
C ILE A 62 -1.64 21.74 12.40
N THR A 63 -1.19 22.89 12.89
CA THR A 63 -1.59 24.20 12.37
C THR A 63 -1.18 24.38 10.91
N ALA A 64 0.05 23.99 10.56
CA ALA A 64 0.53 24.02 9.19
C ALA A 64 -0.24 23.04 8.29
N GLU A 65 -0.54 21.83 8.77
CA GLU A 65 -1.37 20.86 8.06
C GLU A 65 -2.78 21.41 7.81
N GLN A 66 -3.42 22.05 8.81
CA GLN A 66 -4.73 22.67 8.64
C GLN A 66 -4.69 23.79 7.60
N ALA A 67 -3.70 24.69 7.68
CA ALA A 67 -3.55 25.77 6.72
C ALA A 67 -3.39 25.26 5.28
N PHE A 68 -2.61 24.19 5.09
CA PHE A 68 -2.46 23.50 3.81
C PHE A 68 -3.79 22.90 3.32
N VAL A 69 -4.55 22.22 4.19
CA VAL A 69 -5.87 21.69 3.84
C VAL A 69 -6.79 22.83 3.39
N ASP A 70 -6.90 23.89 4.18
CA ASP A 70 -7.76 25.03 3.89
C ASP A 70 -7.38 25.71 2.57
N GLU A 71 -6.08 25.83 2.29
CA GLU A 71 -5.58 26.37 1.03
C GLU A 71 -6.00 25.49 -0.16
N LYS A 72 -5.79 24.17 -0.07
CA LYS A 72 -6.15 23.24 -1.14
C LYS A 72 -7.66 23.18 -1.38
N LEU A 73 -8.47 23.25 -0.32
CA LEU A 73 -9.92 23.23 -0.43
C LEU A 73 -10.51 24.56 -0.92
N ARG A 74 -9.77 25.67 -0.83
CA ARG A 74 -10.14 26.98 -1.39
C ARG A 74 -9.84 27.11 -2.88
N SER A 75 -9.16 26.14 -3.49
CA SER A 75 -8.91 26.11 -4.93
C SER A 75 -10.21 26.15 -5.73
N GLU A 76 -10.21 26.87 -6.86
CA GLU A 76 -11.34 26.86 -7.81
C GLU A 76 -11.46 25.52 -8.54
N GLU A 77 -10.37 24.76 -8.62
CA GLU A 77 -10.34 23.44 -9.23
C GLU A 77 -10.90 22.36 -8.28
N PRO A 78 -11.72 21.42 -8.78
CA PRO A 78 -12.17 20.28 -8.00
C PRO A 78 -10.99 19.43 -7.52
N VAL A 79 -10.87 19.30 -6.20
CA VAL A 79 -9.89 18.42 -5.54
C VAL A 79 -10.56 17.15 -5.01
N PHE A 80 -9.74 16.13 -4.83
CA PHE A 80 -10.11 14.81 -4.34
C PHE A 80 -9.17 14.39 -3.22
N VAL A 81 -9.65 13.50 -2.35
CA VAL A 81 -8.92 13.06 -1.17
C VAL A 81 -8.59 11.59 -1.29
N ASN A 82 -7.31 11.26 -1.26
CA ASN A 82 -6.81 9.89 -1.20
C ASN A 82 -6.45 9.53 0.24
N THR A 83 -7.26 8.67 0.85
CA THR A 83 -6.93 8.07 2.13
C THR A 83 -6.03 6.87 1.87
N ALA A 84 -4.72 7.00 2.08
CA ALA A 84 -3.74 5.95 1.82
C ALA A 84 -3.89 4.67 2.68
N SER A 85 -4.97 4.52 3.47
CA SER A 85 -5.25 3.33 4.27
C SER A 85 -5.65 2.15 3.38
N GLY A 86 -4.67 1.27 3.11
CA GLY A 86 -4.87 -0.03 2.45
C GLY A 86 -5.09 0.06 0.95
N ALA A 87 -6.31 0.40 0.52
CA ALA A 87 -6.65 0.55 -0.89
C ALA A 87 -6.80 2.04 -1.20
N ARG A 88 -5.98 2.58 -2.10
CA ARG A 88 -6.02 3.98 -2.59
C ARG A 88 -7.44 4.37 -3.01
N ARG A 89 -8.21 4.88 -2.06
CA ARG A 89 -9.63 5.17 -2.23
C ARG A 89 -9.80 6.67 -2.35
N ILE A 90 -10.48 7.07 -3.41
CA ILE A 90 -10.65 8.48 -3.76
C ILE A 90 -12.01 8.97 -3.28
N HIS A 91 -12.00 10.07 -2.56
CA HIS A 91 -13.17 10.70 -1.97
C HIS A 91 -13.33 12.14 -2.47
N LYS A 92 -14.56 12.65 -2.47
CA LYS A 92 -14.78 14.11 -2.46
C LYS A 92 -14.42 14.67 -1.08
N PRO A 93 -13.92 15.91 -0.97
CA PRO A 93 -13.61 16.53 0.33
C PRO A 93 -14.81 16.59 1.29
N SER A 94 -16.03 16.70 0.76
CA SER A 94 -17.27 16.71 1.53
C SER A 94 -17.71 15.32 2.03
N CYS A 95 -16.99 14.25 1.71
CA CYS A 95 -17.35 12.90 2.12
C CYS A 95 -17.16 12.73 3.63
N HIS A 96 -18.20 12.23 4.32
CA HIS A 96 -18.16 12.04 5.77
C HIS A 96 -17.01 11.13 6.25
N HIS A 97 -16.59 10.17 5.41
CA HIS A 97 -15.47 9.28 5.72
C HIS A 97 -14.10 9.99 5.80
N VAL A 98 -13.95 11.16 5.19
CA VAL A 98 -12.67 11.90 5.17
C VAL A 98 -12.76 13.27 5.82
N ARG A 99 -13.97 13.79 6.03
CA ARG A 99 -14.16 15.12 6.64
C ARG A 99 -13.44 15.25 7.98
N HIS A 100 -13.56 14.25 8.84
CA HIS A 100 -12.92 14.25 10.16
C HIS A 100 -11.39 14.16 10.10
N THR A 101 -10.80 13.67 9.00
CA THR A 101 -9.35 13.63 8.82
C THR A 101 -8.80 14.89 8.15
N LEU A 102 -9.63 15.64 7.44
CA LEU A 102 -9.30 16.95 6.86
C LEU A 102 -9.35 18.07 7.90
N ASP A 103 -10.26 18.00 8.87
CA ASP A 103 -10.23 18.90 10.04
C ASP A 103 -9.13 18.41 10.99
N ARG A 104 -7.92 18.95 10.83
CA ARG A 104 -6.74 18.53 11.60
C ARG A 104 -6.84 18.96 13.04
N VAL A 105 -7.45 20.09 13.32
CA VAL A 105 -7.63 20.59 14.69
C VAL A 105 -8.59 19.68 15.45
N GLU A 106 -9.73 19.33 14.85
CA GLU A 106 -10.70 18.40 15.44
C GLU A 106 -10.10 16.99 15.56
N CYS A 107 -9.45 16.49 14.49
CA CYS A 107 -8.82 15.17 14.44
C CYS A 107 -7.81 14.97 15.58
N TRP A 108 -7.10 16.02 15.98
CA TRP A 108 -6.08 15.97 17.03
C TRP A 108 -6.49 16.62 18.35
N SER A 109 -7.77 17.01 18.49
CA SER A 109 -8.30 17.71 19.67
C SER A 109 -7.97 17.01 21.00
N PHE A 110 -7.97 15.68 21.04
CA PHE A 110 -7.65 14.88 22.23
C PHE A 110 -6.19 15.00 22.67
N VAL A 111 -5.25 15.18 21.72
CA VAL A 111 -3.84 15.45 22.02
C VAL A 111 -3.66 16.91 22.41
N LEU A 112 -4.27 17.82 21.65
CA LEU A 112 -4.17 19.27 21.87
C LEU A 112 -4.73 19.69 23.24
N SER A 113 -5.76 19.00 23.72
CA SER A 113 -6.40 19.23 25.01
C SER A 113 -5.71 18.52 26.19
N GLY A 114 -4.64 17.77 25.93
CA GLY A 114 -3.87 17.06 26.96
C GLY A 114 -4.53 15.76 27.48
N TYR A 115 -5.60 15.28 26.85
CA TYR A 115 -6.27 14.03 27.23
C TYR A 115 -5.48 12.77 26.82
N ALA A 116 -4.54 12.88 25.87
CA ALA A 116 -3.64 11.80 25.50
C ALA A 116 -2.19 12.27 25.44
N ARG A 117 -1.27 11.37 25.82
CA ARG A 117 0.17 11.58 25.63
C ARG A 117 0.55 11.30 24.18
N LEU A 118 1.47 12.10 23.65
CA LEU A 118 2.14 11.84 22.38
C LEU A 118 2.98 10.56 22.51
N ARG A 119 2.46 9.44 22.00
CA ARG A 119 3.22 8.20 21.86
C ARG A 119 3.61 8.00 20.39
N PRO A 120 4.79 7.45 20.07
CA PRO A 120 5.22 7.19 18.70
C PRO A 120 4.19 6.39 17.88
N GLU A 121 3.48 5.45 18.51
CA GLU A 121 2.43 4.64 17.88
C GLU A 121 1.19 5.48 17.56
N THR A 122 0.86 6.44 18.42
CA THR A 122 -0.21 7.43 18.17
C THR A 122 0.17 8.36 17.02
N ILE A 123 1.46 8.71 16.89
CA ILE A 123 1.97 9.57 15.81
C ILE A 123 1.99 8.84 14.46
N ARG A 124 2.31 7.54 14.43
CA ARG A 124 2.43 6.73 13.20
C ARG A 124 1.11 6.13 12.72
N GLY A 125 0.28 5.64 13.64
CA GLY A 125 -0.93 4.89 13.30
C GLY A 125 -2.19 5.73 13.10
N VAL A 126 -2.27 6.90 13.74
CA VAL A 126 -3.56 7.59 13.95
C VAL A 126 -3.71 8.79 12.99
N TYR A 127 -3.55 8.54 11.69
CA TYR A 127 -3.91 9.44 10.57
C TYR A 127 -2.84 10.48 10.16
N ARG A 128 -1.86 9.98 9.39
CA ARG A 128 -1.14 10.76 8.37
C ARG A 128 -2.12 11.64 7.59
N LEU A 129 -1.73 12.88 7.31
CA LEU A 129 -2.50 13.79 6.44
C LEU A 129 -2.82 13.06 5.10
N PRO A 130 -4.09 12.94 4.70
CA PRO A 130 -4.44 12.31 3.44
C PRO A 130 -3.94 13.17 2.26
N ASP A 131 -3.65 12.54 1.12
CA ASP A 131 -3.22 13.30 -0.05
C ASP A 131 -4.43 14.02 -0.65
N ILE A 132 -4.28 15.33 -0.89
CA ILE A 132 -5.29 16.15 -1.59
C ILE A 132 -4.79 16.35 -3.01
N LEU A 133 -5.52 15.76 -3.96
CA LEU A 133 -5.11 15.60 -5.35
C LEU A 133 -6.09 16.31 -6.27
N THR A 134 -5.58 16.95 -7.31
CA THR A 134 -6.36 17.39 -8.47
C THR A 134 -6.89 16.18 -9.26
N ARG A 135 -7.82 16.40 -10.18
CA ARG A 135 -8.28 15.33 -11.09
C ARG A 135 -7.12 14.72 -11.86
N ALA A 136 -6.24 15.54 -12.41
CA ALA A 136 -5.10 15.08 -13.20
C ALA A 136 -4.16 14.18 -12.39
N GLU A 137 -3.90 14.54 -11.13
CA GLU A 137 -3.09 13.73 -10.22
C GLU A 137 -3.76 12.40 -9.86
N VAL A 138 -5.08 12.39 -9.63
CA VAL A 138 -5.84 11.14 -9.41
C VAL A 138 -5.74 10.22 -10.63
N GLU A 139 -5.93 10.77 -11.83
CA GLU A 139 -5.86 9.99 -13.06
C GLU A 139 -4.43 9.59 -13.42
N ALA A 140 -3.40 10.26 -12.89
CA ALA A 140 -2.02 9.82 -13.01
C ALA A 140 -1.68 8.63 -12.09
N LEU A 141 -2.49 8.34 -11.06
CA LEU A 141 -2.25 7.20 -10.17
C LEU A 141 -2.27 5.88 -10.95
N ASN A 142 -1.33 4.98 -10.63
CA ASN A 142 -1.29 3.65 -11.25
C ASN A 142 -2.55 2.81 -10.93
N SER A 143 -3.21 3.10 -9.82
CA SER A 143 -4.44 2.44 -9.41
C SER A 143 -5.20 3.28 -8.38
N TYR A 144 -6.53 3.16 -8.42
CA TYR A 144 -7.42 3.73 -7.43
C TYR A 144 -8.80 3.06 -7.44
N ALA A 145 -9.58 3.26 -6.38
CA ALA A 145 -11.00 2.96 -6.35
C ALA A 145 -11.79 4.21 -5.93
N ALA A 146 -12.81 4.57 -6.68
CA ALA A 146 -13.72 5.64 -6.30
C ALA A 146 -14.55 5.19 -5.08
N CYS A 147 -14.69 6.08 -4.10
CA CYS A 147 -15.59 5.88 -2.98
C CYS A 147 -17.03 5.75 -3.50
N GLN A 148 -17.69 4.65 -3.17
CA GLN A 148 -19.06 4.38 -3.61
C GLN A 148 -20.10 5.30 -2.95
N VAL A 149 -19.78 5.89 -1.80
CA VAL A 149 -20.69 6.78 -1.06
C VAL A 149 -20.73 8.17 -1.69
N CYS A 150 -19.57 8.80 -1.87
CA CYS A 150 -19.53 10.17 -2.40
C CYS A 150 -19.42 10.22 -3.93
N ALA A 151 -19.15 9.07 -4.57
CA ALA A 151 -19.09 8.88 -6.02
C ALA A 151 -18.38 10.05 -6.73
N PRO A 152 -17.06 10.22 -6.52
CA PRO A 152 -16.30 11.26 -7.20
C PRO A 152 -16.39 11.08 -8.72
N THR A 153 -16.54 12.19 -9.44
CA THR A 153 -16.60 12.19 -10.91
C THR A 153 -15.19 12.03 -11.47
N LEU A 154 -14.80 10.77 -11.69
CA LEU A 154 -13.51 10.35 -12.25
C LEU A 154 -13.74 9.62 -13.59
N ASP A 155 -12.69 9.39 -14.36
CA ASP A 155 -12.78 8.70 -15.65
C ASP A 155 -13.20 7.23 -15.47
N HIS A 156 -12.81 6.63 -14.33
CA HIS A 156 -13.17 5.27 -13.99
C HIS A 156 -13.64 5.15 -12.53
N PRO A 157 -14.65 4.31 -12.24
CA PRO A 157 -15.00 4.01 -10.84
C PRO A 157 -13.91 3.19 -10.14
N ARG A 158 -13.05 2.50 -10.89
CA ARG A 158 -11.87 1.79 -10.39
C ARG A 158 -10.80 1.72 -11.46
N LYS A 159 -9.65 2.35 -11.21
CA LYS A 159 -8.44 2.17 -12.02
C LYS A 159 -7.62 1.02 -11.43
N ARG A 160 -7.54 -0.10 -12.15
CA ARG A 160 -6.78 -1.26 -11.69
C ARG A 160 -5.30 -1.05 -11.97
N HIS A 161 -4.48 -1.51 -11.03
CA HIS A 161 -3.03 -1.47 -11.12
C HIS A 161 -2.52 -2.35 -12.26
N ILE A 162 -1.78 -1.76 -13.18
CA ILE A 162 -1.11 -2.48 -14.27
C ILE A 162 0.31 -2.91 -13.84
N LEU A 163 0.57 -3.30 -12.59
CA LEU A 163 1.87 -3.95 -12.26
C LEU A 163 1.81 -5.45 -12.51
N ASN A 164 1.60 -5.80 -13.78
CA ASN A 164 2.70 -6.18 -14.69
C ASN A 164 2.30 -5.60 -16.05
N SER A 165 2.90 -4.48 -16.43
CA SER A 165 2.69 -3.81 -17.72
C SER A 165 3.56 -4.42 -18.82
N GLY A 166 4.50 -5.29 -18.45
CA GLY A 166 5.14 -6.23 -19.37
C GLY A 166 4.31 -7.51 -19.49
N PRO A 167 4.46 -8.26 -20.59
CA PRO A 167 3.75 -9.52 -20.75
C PRO A 167 4.07 -10.46 -19.59
N MET A 168 3.05 -11.03 -18.96
CA MET A 168 3.25 -11.96 -17.86
C MET A 168 3.95 -13.23 -18.35
N LYS A 169 4.93 -13.75 -17.61
CA LYS A 169 5.55 -15.02 -17.97
C LYS A 169 4.55 -16.16 -17.86
N ALA A 170 4.55 -17.06 -18.84
CA ALA A 170 3.69 -18.23 -18.91
C ALA A 170 4.09 -19.32 -17.90
N LEU A 171 4.01 -19.01 -16.61
CA LEU A 171 4.48 -19.86 -15.51
C LEU A 171 3.38 -20.17 -14.49
N SER A 172 2.39 -19.28 -14.32
CA SER A 172 1.33 -19.43 -13.31
C SER A 172 0.10 -18.60 -13.69
N PHE A 173 -0.80 -19.21 -14.45
CA PHE A 173 -2.07 -18.58 -14.80
C PHE A 173 -3.16 -18.91 -13.77
N GLY A 174 -3.97 -17.92 -13.46
CA GLY A 174 -5.15 -18.04 -12.62
C GLY A 174 -6.31 -17.29 -13.27
N PRO A 175 -7.55 -17.44 -12.76
CA PRO A 175 -8.72 -16.77 -13.34
C PRO A 175 -8.56 -15.24 -13.40
N SER A 176 -7.82 -14.66 -12.46
CA SER A 176 -7.48 -13.23 -12.41
C SER A 176 -6.54 -12.76 -13.53
N HIS A 177 -6.02 -13.65 -14.36
CA HIS A 177 -5.04 -13.36 -15.40
C HIS A 177 -5.63 -13.32 -16.83
N MET A 178 -6.91 -13.66 -17.01
CA MET A 178 -7.57 -13.60 -18.32
C MET A 178 -7.59 -12.17 -18.86
N GLY A 179 -7.31 -12.00 -20.16
CA GLY A 179 -7.22 -10.69 -20.81
C GLY A 179 -5.89 -9.96 -20.59
N ARG A 180 -4.86 -10.60 -20.02
CA ARG A 180 -3.52 -10.02 -19.86
C ARG A 180 -2.58 -10.45 -20.98
N GLU A 181 -1.66 -9.58 -21.38
CA GLU A 181 -0.57 -9.94 -22.28
C GLU A 181 0.39 -10.95 -21.63
N VAL A 182 0.88 -11.91 -22.41
CA VAL A 182 1.70 -13.04 -21.96
C VAL A 182 2.98 -13.12 -22.79
N ALA A 183 4.09 -13.53 -22.16
CA ALA A 183 5.31 -13.95 -22.84
C ALA A 183 5.79 -15.32 -22.31
N THR A 184 6.66 -15.98 -23.07
CA THR A 184 7.39 -17.16 -22.59
C THR A 184 8.27 -16.81 -21.38
N PRO A 185 8.73 -17.80 -20.60
CA PRO A 185 9.69 -17.55 -19.53
C PRO A 185 10.99 -16.85 -20.02
N GLU A 186 11.36 -17.07 -21.28
CA GLU A 186 12.51 -16.50 -21.99
C GLU A 186 12.23 -15.09 -22.54
N GLY A 187 10.96 -14.65 -22.56
CA GLY A 187 10.56 -13.28 -22.93
C GLY A 187 9.96 -13.11 -24.33
N GLU A 188 9.68 -14.19 -25.07
CA GLU A 188 8.99 -14.11 -26.35
C GLU A 188 7.51 -13.75 -26.14
N TRP A 189 7.01 -12.70 -26.80
CA TRP A 189 5.60 -12.31 -26.70
C TRP A 189 4.66 -13.34 -27.32
N LEU A 190 3.60 -13.67 -26.59
CA LEU A 190 2.62 -14.70 -26.94
C LEU A 190 1.23 -14.15 -27.24
N GLY A 191 0.97 -12.86 -27.02
CA GLY A 191 -0.36 -12.27 -27.18
C GLY A 191 -1.15 -12.17 -25.88
N THR A 192 -2.46 -11.94 -25.98
CA THR A 192 -3.35 -11.79 -24.81
C THR A 192 -3.95 -13.13 -24.39
N LEU A 193 -3.91 -13.47 -23.10
CA LEU A 193 -4.46 -14.72 -22.54
C LEU A 193 -5.99 -14.78 -22.73
N VAL A 194 -6.44 -15.81 -23.46
CA VAL A 194 -7.87 -16.08 -23.71
C VAL A 194 -8.37 -17.21 -22.82
N SER A 195 -7.61 -18.29 -22.71
CA SER A 195 -7.95 -19.43 -21.86
C SER A 195 -6.71 -20.20 -21.43
N HIS A 196 -6.82 -20.90 -20.31
CA HIS A 196 -5.81 -21.84 -19.85
C HIS A 196 -6.51 -23.06 -19.24
N GLN A 197 -6.15 -24.25 -19.73
CA GLN A 197 -6.72 -25.51 -19.30
C GLN A 197 -5.62 -26.43 -18.77
N ARG A 198 -5.84 -27.04 -17.61
CA ARG A 198 -4.97 -28.10 -17.09
C ARG A 198 -5.68 -29.43 -17.30
N ILE A 199 -5.06 -30.31 -18.06
CA ILE A 199 -5.60 -31.62 -18.40
C ILE A 199 -4.82 -32.66 -17.58
N VAL A 200 -5.54 -33.37 -16.71
CA VAL A 200 -4.97 -34.46 -15.91
C VAL A 200 -5.43 -35.78 -16.53
N THR A 201 -4.48 -36.59 -16.99
CA THR A 201 -4.72 -37.92 -17.58
C THR A 201 -4.01 -39.00 -16.75
N ALA A 202 -4.26 -40.27 -17.07
CA ALA A 202 -3.51 -41.38 -16.47
C ALA A 202 -2.01 -41.36 -16.81
N GLU A 203 -1.63 -40.63 -17.86
CA GLU A 203 -0.26 -40.54 -18.38
C GLU A 203 0.51 -39.35 -17.79
N GLY A 204 -0.17 -38.43 -17.11
CA GLY A 204 0.44 -37.26 -16.48
C GLY A 204 -0.44 -36.02 -16.49
N VAL A 205 0.18 -34.86 -16.28
CA VAL A 205 -0.49 -33.55 -16.34
C VAL A 205 0.06 -32.80 -17.56
N ARG A 206 -0.82 -32.17 -18.33
CA ARG A 206 -0.44 -31.18 -19.34
C ARG A 206 -1.26 -29.91 -19.18
N SER A 207 -0.69 -28.78 -19.59
CA SER A 207 -1.39 -27.50 -19.64
C SER A 207 -1.60 -27.09 -21.10
N VAL A 208 -2.72 -26.44 -21.42
CA VAL A 208 -3.01 -25.87 -22.73
C VAL A 208 -3.34 -24.39 -22.53
N THR A 209 -2.49 -23.51 -23.06
CA THR A 209 -2.66 -22.06 -22.97
C THR A 209 -3.03 -21.52 -24.34
N THR A 210 -4.16 -20.81 -24.42
CA THR A 210 -4.63 -20.15 -25.64
C THR A 210 -4.50 -18.65 -25.48
N THR A 211 -3.84 -18.03 -26.45
CA THR A 211 -3.74 -16.58 -26.57
C THR A 211 -4.42 -16.10 -27.85
N THR A 212 -4.44 -14.78 -28.08
CA THR A 212 -4.90 -14.20 -29.35
C THR A 212 -4.05 -14.61 -30.55
N GLU A 213 -2.79 -15.01 -30.33
CA GLU A 213 -1.85 -15.32 -31.41
C GLU A 213 -1.68 -16.83 -31.65
N ARG A 214 -1.75 -17.66 -30.59
CA ARG A 214 -1.44 -19.10 -30.71
C ARG A 214 -1.95 -19.95 -29.54
N VAL A 215 -1.79 -21.26 -29.67
CA VAL A 215 -2.02 -22.27 -28.62
C VAL A 215 -0.69 -22.93 -28.25
N ILE A 216 -0.45 -23.13 -26.96
CA ILE A 216 0.80 -23.69 -26.42
C ILE A 216 0.46 -24.81 -25.44
N GLU A 217 1.17 -25.93 -25.55
CA GLU A 217 1.09 -27.03 -24.59
C GLU A 217 2.30 -27.00 -23.64
N GLY A 218 2.05 -27.15 -22.34
CA GLY A 218 3.04 -27.21 -21.27
C GLY A 218 2.98 -28.51 -20.47
N ASP A 219 4.01 -28.75 -19.67
CA ASP A 219 4.23 -30.00 -18.90
C ASP A 219 3.40 -30.09 -17.61
N GLY A 220 2.53 -29.11 -17.34
CA GLY A 220 1.65 -29.10 -16.17
C GLY A 220 2.35 -28.82 -14.83
N THR A 221 3.64 -28.43 -14.84
CA THR A 221 4.41 -28.14 -13.62
C THR A 221 4.12 -26.77 -13.01
N GLU A 222 3.20 -26.00 -13.60
CA GLU A 222 2.71 -24.74 -13.03
C GLU A 222 1.92 -25.04 -11.75
N LYS A 223 2.45 -24.64 -10.58
CA LYS A 223 1.83 -24.93 -9.28
C LYS A 223 0.52 -24.14 -9.11
N TYR A 224 -0.62 -24.84 -8.98
CA TYR A 224 -1.55 -24.65 -7.85
C TYR A 224 -2.41 -25.89 -7.62
N THR A 225 -2.46 -26.29 -6.34
CA THR A 225 -3.52 -27.06 -5.70
C THR A 225 -4.49 -26.06 -5.06
N VAL A 226 -5.79 -26.16 -5.34
CA VAL A 226 -6.83 -25.54 -4.52
C VAL A 226 -7.63 -26.68 -3.91
N ALA A 227 -7.60 -26.77 -2.57
CA ALA A 227 -8.41 -27.74 -1.83
C ALA A 227 -9.90 -27.43 -2.03
N PRO A 228 -10.77 -28.45 -2.09
CA PRO A 228 -12.21 -28.22 -2.10
C PRO A 228 -12.62 -27.51 -0.81
N LYS A 229 -13.53 -26.56 -0.96
CA LYS A 229 -14.26 -25.97 0.16
C LYS A 229 -15.07 -27.11 0.81
N ALA A 230 -14.86 -27.36 2.10
CA ALA A 230 -15.73 -28.24 2.84
C ALA A 230 -17.10 -27.56 2.96
N ASP A 231 -18.15 -28.29 2.57
CA ASP A 231 -19.54 -27.96 2.87
C ASP A 231 -19.83 -28.17 4.37
#